data_AF-A0AAJ0CZ15-F1
#
_entry.id   AF-A0AAJ0CZ15-F1
#
_cell.length_a   1.000
_cell.length_b   1.000
_cell.length_c   1.000
_cell.angle_alpha   90.00
_cell.angle_beta   90.00
_cell.angle_gamma   90.00
#
_symmetry.space_group_name_H-M   'P 1'
#
loop_
_entity.id
_entity.type
_entity.pdbx_description
1 polymer ?
#
loop_
_entity_poly.entity_id
_entity_poly.type
_entity_poly.pdbx_seq_one_letter_code
_entity_poly.pdbx_strand_id
1 'polypeptide(L)'
;MNTVESRVAGVSWTGEVLPGRTFTFKGTIQEIDQQIKAVNPNYEMESTNANITDADSESHLEKRWRVKQEPDCDYGDDWADKTIVATQINWLKKGDKTCSAPQGPGGCARVSCDKRVGIWLCNDVDWHEIAMPCAEVAKAALSLIDRCWITQSSGWNGARGQLFTNADWNVIVGKAGC
;
A
#
# COMPACT_ATOMS: atom_id res chain seq x y z
N MET A 1 9.65 28.31 -17.50
CA MET A 1 8.66 27.22 -17.64
C MET A 1 8.97 26.21 -16.57
N ASN A 2 7.98 25.94 -15.72
CA ASN A 2 8.12 25.25 -14.44
C ASN A 2 8.71 23.85 -14.63
N THR A 3 9.79 23.56 -13.92
CA THR A 3 10.22 22.19 -13.61
C THR A 3 9.07 21.50 -12.90
N VAL A 4 8.37 20.61 -13.59
CA VAL A 4 7.49 19.63 -12.96
C VAL A 4 8.41 18.77 -12.10
N GLU A 5 8.43 19.05 -10.81
CA GLU A 5 9.06 18.20 -9.82
C GLU A 5 8.36 16.84 -9.93
N SER A 6 8.98 15.87 -10.62
CA SER A 6 8.36 14.56 -10.81
C SER A 6 8.08 14.00 -9.43
N ARG A 7 6.82 13.85 -9.05
CA ARG A 7 6.48 13.19 -7.80
C ARG A 7 6.95 11.75 -7.95
N VAL A 8 7.98 11.39 -7.19
CA VAL A 8 8.47 10.01 -7.13
C VAL A 8 7.28 9.15 -6.74
N ALA A 9 6.84 8.30 -7.67
CA ALA A 9 5.72 7.41 -7.44
C ALA A 9 6.08 6.40 -6.34
N GLY A 10 5.10 6.04 -5.51
CA GLY A 10 5.31 5.27 -4.28
C GLY A 10 4.67 5.97 -3.09
N VAL A 11 5.27 5.81 -1.91
CA VAL A 11 4.79 6.41 -0.67
C VAL A 11 5.47 7.76 -0.45
N SER A 12 4.71 8.71 0.08
CA SER A 12 5.21 9.95 0.64
C SER A 12 4.59 10.18 2.00
N TRP A 13 5.37 10.73 2.92
CA TRP A 13 4.94 11.10 4.25
C TRP A 13 5.58 12.42 4.65
N THR A 14 4.79 13.29 5.29
CA THR A 14 5.27 14.55 5.86
C THR A 14 4.79 14.66 7.28
N GLY A 15 5.70 14.96 8.21
CA GLY A 15 5.35 15.10 9.62
C GLY A 15 6.50 15.64 10.46
N GLU A 16 6.17 16.01 11.69
CA GLU A 16 7.15 16.47 12.66
C GLU A 16 7.91 15.26 13.24
N VAL A 17 9.23 15.22 13.04
CA VAL A 17 10.09 14.11 13.51
C VAL A 17 10.98 14.54 14.68
N LEU A 18 11.30 15.83 14.74
CA LEU A 18 11.97 16.47 15.85
C LEU A 18 11.12 17.66 16.30
N PRO A 19 11.19 18.07 17.58
CA PRO A 19 10.39 19.19 18.08
C PRO A 19 10.48 20.44 17.19
N GLY A 20 9.33 20.87 16.67
CA GLY A 20 9.17 22.02 15.77
C GLY A 20 9.75 21.86 14.37
N ARG A 21 10.17 20.66 13.95
CA ARG A 21 10.80 20.40 12.65
C ARG A 21 10.08 19.31 11.86
N THR A 22 9.46 19.74 10.77
CA THR A 22 8.80 18.87 9.79
C THR A 22 9.79 18.35 8.75
N PHE A 23 9.60 17.08 8.37
CA PHE A 23 10.36 16.41 7.32
C PHE A 23 9.41 15.80 6.31
N THR A 24 9.86 15.66 5.06
CA THR A 24 9.16 14.94 4.00
C THR A 24 10.05 13.80 3.53
N PHE A 25 9.53 12.58 3.57
CA PHE A 25 10.21 11.37 3.08
C PHE A 25 9.43 10.74 1.93
N LYS A 26 10.15 10.08 1.03
CA LYS A 26 9.60 9.39 -0.15
C LYS A 26 10.26 8.02 -0.31
N GLY A 27 9.54 7.06 -0.88
CA GLY A 27 10.01 5.69 -1.14
C GLY A 27 8.92 4.65 -0.90
N THR A 28 9.31 3.42 -0.58
CA THR A 28 8.42 2.43 0.03
C THR A 28 8.18 2.77 1.50
N ILE A 29 7.15 2.18 2.12
CA ILE A 29 6.92 2.39 3.55
C ILE A 29 8.10 1.93 4.43
N GLN A 30 8.81 0.86 4.04
CA GLN A 30 10.01 0.41 4.76
C GLN A 30 11.17 1.42 4.65
N GLU A 31 11.39 1.99 3.46
CA GLU A 31 12.42 3.03 3.26
C GLU A 31 12.08 4.32 4.02
N ILE A 32 10.80 4.69 4.10
CA ILE A 32 10.36 5.85 4.90
C ILE A 32 10.61 5.61 6.38
N ASP A 33 10.29 4.42 6.91
CA ASP A 33 10.57 4.08 8.31
C ASP A 33 12.08 4.17 8.61
N GLN A 34 12.92 3.64 7.73
CA GLN A 34 14.38 3.76 7.86
C GLN A 34 14.86 5.21 7.85
N GLN A 35 14.35 6.04 6.94
CA GLN A 35 14.68 7.47 6.87
C GLN A 35 14.27 8.22 8.14
N ILE A 36 13.08 7.94 8.67
CA ILE A 36 12.60 8.51 9.94
C ILE A 36 13.51 8.11 11.09
N LYS A 37 13.83 6.81 11.21
CA LYS A 37 14.69 6.27 12.28
C LYS A 37 16.12 6.79 12.21
N ALA A 38 16.62 7.11 11.01
CA ALA A 38 17.92 7.76 10.85
C ALA A 38 17.94 9.20 11.41
N VAL A 39 16.80 9.89 11.42
CA VAL A 39 16.66 11.24 11.98
C VAL A 39 16.35 11.20 13.48
N ASN A 40 15.42 10.33 13.89
CA ASN A 40 15.01 10.15 15.27
C ASN A 40 14.74 8.66 15.54
N PRO A 41 15.70 7.92 16.12
CA PRO A 41 15.56 6.49 16.41
C PRO A 41 14.36 6.15 17.32
N ASN A 42 13.94 7.10 18.16
CA ASN A 42 12.84 6.93 19.10
C ASN A 42 11.48 7.38 18.54
N TYR A 43 11.42 7.83 17.29
CA TYR A 43 10.16 8.23 16.68
C TYR A 43 9.19 7.05 16.55
N GLU A 44 7.94 7.22 16.96
CA GLU A 44 6.88 6.23 16.75
C GLU A 44 5.84 6.81 15.81
N MET A 45 5.59 6.10 14.70
CA MET A 45 4.51 6.49 13.78
C MET A 45 3.18 6.07 14.38
N GLU A 46 2.39 7.07 14.77
CA GLU A 46 1.05 6.86 15.33
C GLU A 46 0.18 6.00 14.43
N SER A 47 -0.59 5.09 15.03
CA SER A 47 -1.70 4.47 14.32
C SER A 47 -2.77 5.53 14.09
N THR A 48 -3.17 5.77 12.85
CA THR A 48 -4.46 6.42 12.62
C THR A 48 -5.49 5.44 13.18
N ASN A 49 -6.14 5.78 14.30
CA ASN A 49 -7.17 4.95 14.92
C ASN A 49 -8.37 4.80 13.97
N ALA A 50 -8.24 3.92 12.99
CA ALA A 50 -9.36 3.19 12.44
C ALA A 50 -9.32 1.84 13.15
N ASN A 51 -9.92 1.78 14.35
CA ASN A 51 -10.38 0.53 14.93
C ASN A 51 -11.38 -0.07 13.94
N ILE A 52 -10.90 -0.81 12.95
CA ILE A 52 -11.73 -1.74 12.20
C ILE A 52 -11.63 -3.04 12.98
N THR A 53 -12.34 -3.08 14.11
CA THR A 53 -13.07 -4.31 14.42
C THR A 53 -13.93 -4.61 13.19
N ASP A 54 -14.11 -5.87 12.81
CA ASP A 54 -15.03 -6.34 11.75
C ASP A 54 -16.53 -6.05 12.05
N ALA A 55 -16.80 -4.94 12.72
CA ALA A 55 -18.08 -4.36 13.06
C ALA A 55 -18.05 -2.85 12.77
N ASP A 56 -17.62 -2.45 11.58
CA ASP A 56 -18.19 -1.25 10.98
C ASP A 56 -19.60 -1.64 10.54
N SER A 57 -20.50 -1.67 11.53
CA SER A 57 -21.93 -1.45 11.31
C SER A 57 -22.03 -0.23 10.42
N GLU A 58 -22.41 -0.44 9.15
CA GLU A 58 -22.94 0.52 8.20
C GLU A 58 -22.71 1.99 8.63
N SER A 59 -21.47 2.44 8.61
CA SER A 59 -21.23 3.87 8.69
C SER A 59 -21.83 4.45 7.41
N HIS A 60 -22.67 5.48 7.54
CA HIS A 60 -23.33 6.17 6.43
C HIS A 60 -22.36 6.84 5.43
N LEU A 61 -21.08 6.50 5.46
CA LEU A 61 -20.05 6.92 4.53
C LEU A 61 -19.93 5.89 3.41
N GLU A 62 -20.24 6.32 2.19
CA GLU A 62 -20.03 5.47 1.02
C GLU A 62 -18.56 5.06 0.92
N LYS A 63 -18.33 3.77 0.63
CA LYS A 63 -16.98 3.27 0.35
C LYS A 63 -16.40 4.07 -0.82
N ARG A 64 -15.16 4.54 -0.66
CA ARG A 64 -14.41 5.28 -1.71
C ARG A 64 -14.25 4.49 -3.01
N TRP A 65 -14.33 3.16 -2.92
CA TRP A 65 -14.22 2.23 -4.03
C TRP A 65 -14.92 0.90 -3.71
N ARG A 66 -15.18 0.11 -4.74
CA ARG A 66 -15.66 -1.28 -4.67
C ARG A 66 -14.78 -2.16 -5.56
N VAL A 67 -14.72 -3.44 -5.25
CA VAL A 67 -14.09 -4.46 -6.11
C VAL A 67 -14.84 -4.49 -7.44
N LYS A 68 -14.12 -4.31 -8.56
CA LYS A 68 -14.70 -4.23 -9.92
C LYS A 68 -15.12 -5.58 -10.46
N GLN A 69 -14.34 -6.62 -10.15
CA GLN A 69 -14.52 -8.00 -10.59
C GLN A 69 -13.80 -8.93 -9.61
N GLU A 70 -14.02 -10.25 -9.72
CA GLU A 70 -13.26 -11.21 -8.91
C GLU A 70 -11.75 -10.99 -9.08
N PRO A 71 -10.98 -10.97 -7.98
CA PRO A 71 -9.54 -10.78 -8.07
C PRO A 71 -8.87 -11.88 -8.89
N ASP A 72 -7.85 -11.50 -9.66
CA ASP A 72 -7.01 -12.45 -10.37
C ASP A 72 -5.97 -13.02 -9.39
N CYS A 73 -6.26 -14.20 -8.83
CA CYS A 73 -5.38 -14.88 -7.88
C CYS A 73 -4.17 -15.57 -8.54
N ASP A 74 -4.12 -15.63 -9.87
CA ASP A 74 -3.00 -16.20 -10.61
C ASP A 74 -2.04 -15.14 -11.15
N TYR A 75 -2.39 -13.86 -10.98
CA TYR A 75 -1.51 -12.75 -11.32
C TYR A 75 -0.23 -12.74 -10.45
N GLY A 76 0.92 -12.61 -11.11
CA GLY A 76 2.25 -12.57 -10.50
C GLY A 76 2.96 -13.92 -10.47
N ASP A 77 4.29 -13.86 -10.52
CA ASP A 77 5.13 -15.04 -10.79
C ASP A 77 5.12 -16.09 -9.66
N ASP A 78 5.10 -15.67 -8.40
CA ASP A 78 5.26 -16.57 -7.25
C ASP A 78 4.51 -16.06 -6.01
N TRP A 79 4.21 -16.99 -5.10
CA TRP A 79 3.50 -16.71 -3.86
C TRP A 79 4.40 -15.93 -2.89
N ALA A 80 3.86 -14.86 -2.30
CA ALA A 80 4.49 -14.14 -1.21
C ALA A 80 4.02 -14.69 0.15
N ASP A 81 4.83 -14.53 1.19
CA ASP A 81 4.44 -14.89 2.54
C ASP A 81 3.31 -13.98 3.04
N LYS A 82 2.11 -14.55 3.24
CA LYS A 82 0.90 -13.82 3.63
C LYS A 82 1.08 -13.05 4.95
N THR A 83 1.89 -13.57 5.87
CA THR A 83 2.16 -12.91 7.17
C THR A 83 2.96 -11.63 6.98
N ILE A 84 3.91 -11.64 6.04
CA ILE A 84 4.67 -10.44 5.66
C ILE A 84 3.76 -9.43 4.96
N VAL A 85 2.89 -9.87 4.04
CA VAL A 85 1.91 -8.97 3.41
C VAL A 85 1.02 -8.30 4.46
N ALA A 86 0.49 -9.05 5.43
CA ALA A 86 -0.31 -8.49 6.53
C ALA A 86 0.46 -7.45 7.35
N THR A 87 1.75 -7.70 7.62
CA THR A 87 2.62 -6.74 8.31
C THR A 87 2.80 -5.45 7.50
N GLN A 88 3.03 -5.57 6.19
CA GLN A 88 3.15 -4.43 5.28
C GLN A 88 1.85 -3.61 5.19
N ILE A 89 0.69 -4.29 5.12
CA ILE A 89 -0.64 -3.66 5.17
C ILE A 89 -0.78 -2.83 6.45
N ASN A 90 -0.38 -3.36 7.60
CA ASN A 90 -0.43 -2.62 8.86
C ASN A 90 0.48 -1.39 8.85
N TRP A 91 1.67 -1.48 8.25
CA TRP A 91 2.54 -0.32 8.07
C TRP A 91 1.93 0.74 7.17
N LEU A 92 1.28 0.36 6.06
CA LEU A 92 0.60 1.29 5.15
C LEU A 92 -0.56 2.02 5.83
N LYS A 93 -1.22 1.40 6.83
CA LYS A 93 -2.31 2.01 7.61
C LYS A 93 -1.86 3.04 8.65
N LYS A 94 -0.63 2.96 9.17
CA LYS A 94 -0.14 3.92 10.19
C LYS A 94 0.07 5.30 9.60
N GLY A 95 -0.08 6.38 10.36
CA GLY A 95 0.21 7.74 9.92
C GLY A 95 -0.54 8.22 8.66
N ASP A 96 -0.62 9.53 8.49
CA ASP A 96 -1.25 10.15 7.32
C ASP A 96 -0.30 10.12 6.12
N LYS A 97 -0.23 8.97 5.45
CA LYS A 97 0.63 8.72 4.28
C LYS A 97 -0.14 8.79 2.98
N THR A 98 0.54 9.31 1.94
CA THR A 98 0.02 9.33 0.58
C THR A 98 0.74 8.29 -0.27
N CYS A 99 -0.01 7.41 -0.89
CA CYS A 99 0.43 6.45 -1.88
C CYS A 99 0.08 6.99 -3.27
N SER A 100 1.02 6.92 -4.20
CA SER A 100 0.89 7.46 -5.55
C SER A 100 1.40 6.48 -6.60
N ALA A 101 0.84 6.55 -7.80
CA ALA A 101 1.23 5.76 -8.94
C ALA A 101 1.29 6.64 -10.19
N PRO A 102 2.22 6.36 -11.13
CA PRO A 102 2.39 7.19 -12.31
C PRO A 102 1.17 7.09 -13.23
N GLN A 103 1.12 7.93 -14.26
CA GLN A 103 0.11 7.86 -15.31
C GLN A 103 0.03 6.45 -15.91
N GLY A 104 -1.19 5.95 -16.06
CA GLY A 104 -1.50 4.66 -16.65
C GLY A 104 -1.70 4.69 -18.17
N PRO A 105 -2.34 3.64 -18.74
CA PRO A 105 -2.76 2.42 -18.05
C PRO A 105 -1.55 1.57 -17.64
N GLY A 106 -1.62 0.88 -16.50
CA GLY A 106 -0.53 0.02 -16.00
C GLY A 106 0.62 0.77 -15.33
N GLY A 107 0.43 2.05 -15.01
CA GLY A 107 1.39 2.84 -14.25
C GLY A 107 1.43 2.36 -12.81
N CYS A 108 2.41 1.53 -12.46
CA CYS A 108 2.52 0.92 -11.13
C CYS A 108 3.66 1.51 -10.30
N ALA A 109 3.42 1.68 -9.01
CA ALA A 109 4.44 2.04 -8.04
C ALA A 109 4.45 1.06 -6.87
N ARG A 110 5.64 0.63 -6.47
CA ARG A 110 5.83 -0.22 -5.30
C ARG A 110 5.67 0.62 -4.04
N VAL A 111 4.61 0.36 -3.28
CA VAL A 111 4.30 1.11 -2.04
C VAL A 111 4.87 0.42 -0.80
N SER A 112 5.14 -0.89 -0.89
CA SER A 112 5.83 -1.64 0.17
C SER A 112 6.75 -2.70 -0.43
N CYS A 113 7.91 -2.90 0.20
CA CYS A 113 8.80 -4.01 -0.09
C CYS A 113 9.49 -4.45 1.21
N ASP A 114 9.32 -5.71 1.61
CA ASP A 114 10.01 -6.30 2.75
C ASP A 114 10.14 -7.80 2.55
N LYS A 115 11.27 -8.38 2.97
CA LYS A 115 11.52 -9.84 2.96
C LYS A 115 11.09 -10.57 1.68
N ARG A 116 11.34 -9.95 0.52
CA ARG A 116 10.96 -10.43 -0.83
C ARG A 116 9.45 -10.46 -1.11
N VAL A 117 8.69 -9.60 -0.45
CA VAL A 117 7.24 -9.41 -0.65
C VAL A 117 6.99 -7.97 -1.06
N GLY A 118 6.21 -7.77 -2.12
CA GLY A 118 5.83 -6.44 -2.61
C GLY A 118 4.33 -6.20 -2.58
N ILE A 119 3.98 -4.93 -2.39
CA ILE A 119 2.64 -4.38 -2.63
C ILE A 119 2.80 -3.22 -3.61
N TRP A 120 1.98 -3.23 -4.66
CA TRP A 120 1.97 -2.15 -5.67
C TRP A 120 0.59 -1.50 -5.74
N LEU A 121 0.60 -0.18 -5.90
CA LEU A 121 -0.53 0.60 -6.38
C LEU A 121 -0.35 0.79 -7.89
N CYS A 122 -1.37 0.47 -8.67
CA CYS A 122 -1.37 0.65 -10.11
C CYS A 122 -2.52 1.55 -10.55
N ASN A 123 -2.20 2.41 -11.50
CA ASN A 123 -3.13 3.37 -12.09
C ASN A 123 -3.63 2.85 -13.44
N ASP A 124 -4.94 2.77 -13.59
CA ASP A 124 -5.58 2.41 -14.86
C ASP A 124 -6.05 3.65 -15.64
N VAL A 125 -5.90 4.86 -15.07
CA VAL A 125 -6.20 6.13 -15.75
C VAL A 125 -5.04 6.58 -16.63
N ASP A 126 -5.32 6.88 -17.89
CA ASP A 126 -4.32 7.14 -18.93
C ASP A 126 -3.94 8.61 -19.14
N TRP A 127 -4.47 9.54 -18.34
CA TRP A 127 -4.26 10.98 -18.53
C TRP A 127 -3.69 11.72 -17.32
N HIS A 128 -3.52 11.07 -16.18
CA HIS A 128 -2.87 11.66 -15.00
C HIS A 128 -2.32 10.60 -14.02
N GLU A 129 -1.39 11.01 -13.17
CA GLU A 129 -0.97 10.26 -11.98
C GLU A 129 -2.08 10.23 -10.91
N ILE A 130 -2.13 9.17 -10.09
CA ILE A 130 -3.05 9.08 -8.96
C ILE A 130 -2.29 9.22 -7.64
N ALA A 131 -2.96 9.80 -6.65
CA ALA A 131 -2.50 9.87 -5.27
C ALA A 131 -3.69 9.68 -4.33
N MET A 132 -3.52 8.85 -3.30
CA MET A 132 -4.58 8.55 -2.32
C MET A 132 -3.98 8.20 -0.96
N PRO A 133 -4.78 8.20 0.12
CA PRO A 133 -4.32 7.70 1.40
C PRO A 133 -3.82 6.26 1.29
N CYS A 134 -2.64 5.96 1.82
CA CYS A 134 -2.12 4.59 1.81
C CYS A 134 -3.03 3.59 2.55
N ALA A 135 -3.89 4.07 3.45
CA ALA A 135 -4.92 3.27 4.09
C ALA A 135 -5.92 2.67 3.07
N GLU A 136 -6.21 3.32 1.95
CA GLU A 136 -7.10 2.78 0.91
C GLU A 136 -6.41 1.65 0.13
N VAL A 137 -5.12 1.82 -0.19
CA VAL A 137 -4.28 0.77 -0.79
C VAL A 137 -4.18 -0.44 0.14
N ALA A 138 -4.01 -0.19 1.44
CA ALA A 138 -3.96 -1.23 2.47
C ALA A 138 -5.28 -2.01 2.59
N LYS A 139 -6.44 -1.34 2.51
CA LYS A 139 -7.76 -1.99 2.51
C LYS A 139 -7.96 -2.87 1.27
N ALA A 140 -7.52 -2.40 0.10
CA ALA A 140 -7.59 -3.18 -1.14
C ALA A 140 -6.66 -4.39 -1.10
N ALA A 141 -5.41 -4.22 -0.62
CA ALA A 141 -4.47 -5.32 -0.47
C ALA A 141 -4.98 -6.37 0.54
N LEU A 142 -5.61 -5.95 1.64
CA LEU A 142 -6.27 -6.86 2.57
C LEU A 142 -7.40 -7.64 1.89
N SER A 143 -8.29 -6.95 1.18
CA SER A 143 -9.39 -7.57 0.44
C SER A 143 -8.91 -8.59 -0.60
N LEU A 144 -7.74 -8.34 -1.21
CA LEU A 144 -7.09 -9.27 -2.13
C LEU A 144 -6.59 -10.52 -1.40
N ILE A 145 -5.79 -10.38 -0.33
CA ILE A 145 -5.19 -11.55 0.34
C ILE A 145 -6.17 -12.38 1.19
N ASP A 146 -7.34 -11.83 1.49
CA ASP A 146 -8.44 -12.59 2.12
C ASP A 146 -9.10 -13.56 1.12
N ARG A 147 -8.96 -13.30 -0.18
CA ARG A 147 -9.52 -14.13 -1.27
C ARG A 147 -8.45 -14.95 -1.99
N CYS A 148 -7.29 -14.35 -2.25
CA CYS A 148 -6.19 -14.97 -2.99
C CYS A 148 -5.07 -15.42 -2.06
N TRP A 149 -5.26 -16.58 -1.44
CA TRP A 149 -4.26 -17.21 -0.57
C TRP A 149 -4.29 -18.74 -0.66
N ILE A 150 -3.20 -19.36 -0.24
CA ILE A 150 -3.08 -20.82 -0.10
C ILE A 150 -2.45 -21.17 1.25
N THR A 151 -2.71 -22.39 1.72
CA THR A 151 -1.92 -23.05 2.76
C THR A 151 -1.22 -24.26 2.17
N GLN A 152 0.10 -24.32 2.33
CA GLN A 152 0.87 -25.51 1.97
C GLN A 152 0.89 -26.51 3.13
N SER A 153 1.22 -27.77 2.84
CA SER A 153 1.33 -28.84 3.84
C SER A 153 2.34 -28.54 4.97
N SER A 154 3.31 -27.66 4.71
CA SER A 154 4.27 -27.16 5.70
C SER A 154 3.66 -26.20 6.74
N GLY A 155 2.38 -25.81 6.58
CA GLY A 155 1.74 -24.75 7.35
C GLY A 155 2.07 -23.33 6.87
N TRP A 156 2.87 -23.20 5.81
CA TRP A 156 3.17 -21.90 5.21
C TRP A 156 1.97 -21.36 4.44
N ASN A 157 1.67 -20.07 4.64
CA ASN A 157 0.57 -19.37 3.98
C ASN A 157 1.08 -18.42 2.90
N GLY A 158 0.69 -18.67 1.66
CA GLY A 158 1.02 -17.84 0.51
C GLY A 158 -0.11 -16.89 0.17
N ALA A 159 0.22 -15.70 -0.34
CA ALA A 159 -0.72 -14.80 -1.02
C ALA A 159 -0.10 -14.21 -2.30
N ARG A 160 -0.91 -14.04 -3.33
CA ARG A 160 -0.56 -13.33 -4.57
C ARG A 160 -1.83 -12.84 -5.27
N GLY A 161 -1.68 -11.97 -6.24
CA GLY A 161 -2.76 -11.67 -7.19
C GLY A 161 -2.90 -10.19 -7.48
N GLN A 162 -3.98 -9.85 -8.18
CA GLN A 162 -4.36 -8.51 -8.56
C GLN A 162 -5.84 -8.25 -8.29
N LEU A 163 -6.15 -7.09 -7.69
CA LEU A 163 -7.53 -6.66 -7.41
C LEU A 163 -7.79 -5.32 -8.06
N PHE A 164 -8.73 -5.30 -9.01
CA PHE A 164 -9.20 -4.09 -9.68
C PHE A 164 -10.35 -3.42 -8.92
N THR A 165 -10.32 -2.09 -8.86
CA THR A 165 -11.40 -1.30 -8.26
C THR A 165 -12.25 -0.60 -9.33
N ASN A 166 -13.46 -0.19 -8.96
CA ASN A 166 -14.32 0.62 -9.81
C ASN A 166 -13.92 2.11 -9.88
N ALA A 167 -12.77 2.48 -9.31
CA ALA A 167 -12.22 3.83 -9.28
C ALA A 167 -10.95 3.95 -10.14
N ASP A 168 -10.77 3.04 -11.11
CA ASP A 168 -9.70 3.05 -12.11
C ASP A 168 -8.26 2.97 -11.53
N TRP A 169 -8.12 2.18 -10.47
CA TRP A 169 -6.84 1.73 -9.95
C TRP A 169 -6.96 0.29 -9.43
N ASN A 170 -5.82 -0.37 -9.30
CA ASN A 170 -5.73 -1.73 -8.81
C ASN A 170 -4.54 -1.91 -7.86
N VAL A 171 -4.57 -3.01 -7.11
CA VAL A 171 -3.45 -3.43 -6.25
C VAL A 171 -2.93 -4.78 -6.67
N ILE A 172 -1.62 -4.94 -6.59
CA ILE A 172 -0.94 -6.20 -6.82
C ILE A 172 -0.23 -6.59 -5.52
N VAL A 173 -0.29 -7.87 -5.18
CA VAL A 173 0.50 -8.51 -4.12
C VAL A 173 1.25 -9.68 -4.73
N GLY A 174 2.53 -9.84 -4.37
CA GLY A 174 3.32 -10.96 -4.84
C GLY A 174 4.77 -10.89 -4.38
N LYS A 175 5.55 -11.88 -4.79
CA LYS A 175 6.99 -11.92 -4.53
C LYS A 175 7.70 -10.75 -5.23
N ALA A 176 8.68 -10.16 -4.58
CA ALA A 176 9.43 -9.00 -5.09
C ALA A 176 10.93 -9.10 -4.77
N GLY A 177 11.77 -8.46 -5.58
CA GLY A 177 13.14 -8.13 -5.17
C GLY A 177 13.13 -6.89 -4.28
N CYS A 178 13.43 -7.06 -3.00
CA CYS A 178 13.77 -6.00 -2.05
C CYS A 178 15.26 -6.19 -1.70
#